data_AF-A0AA38PJ56-F1
#
_entry.id   AF-A0AA38PJ56-F1
#
_cell.length_a   1.000
_cell.length_b   1.000
_cell.length_c   1.000
_cell.angle_alpha   90.00
_cell.angle_beta   90.00
_cell.angle_gamma   90.00
#
_symmetry.space_group_name_H-M   'P 1'
#
loop_
_entity.id
_entity.type
_entity.pdbx_description
1 polymer ?
#
loop_
_entity_poly.entity_id
_entity_poly.type
_entity_poly.pdbx_seq_one_letter_code
_entity_poly.pdbx_strand_id
1 'polypeptide(L)'
;MFAYPLTLSVILQLVLTASAYRQPYAYLQAIQSFADAFTNPSSVINGSIASPLAEDVVGRIDVTTTFVGQELNTEYLFGLFVEGASETSTQLIGSPSSYTTQSLVVEPPNVAVSLVNQLHYPTINSYFPLQIDLFIAFDDDMKIISYDAILRRWSEFFTYLTPLIVPQIATELNSTSTNSTELITMKTANDVCEMSTQYCTGENQVYDSNDACMEFMTNIEFGNPWEGGMDNGWCRYIHKNMVKYRPEVHCPHIGPTGGDMCIARDYVQLTEDMPFNATLIAYNASYNALDIKNVPDHNQDELVEIATEIVYMTTVAFYSVSCVIYMLLLYVLAKVIEFFFYRYSMSYRTMSITNQRNSVTYVMDLLVTITALALQLVSSPVLNNRYTFAASGMLKVTALLISGLYIFELTYRISMRWPLMTHHFCTIFAIVLLLSVLSYTRHPALMGAGEIWLFQATTEQSVFVGLLMYRLDYSPRWTRDVLYLAAIQSFIFKLGFAAYLLGFWAQHLVQFHSSDDIALSVLLVVLTVLLMATQVYGAGAVWGLAKKVNRFMNDPLPSPAGSDKSHDTLVFEELHKH
;
A
#
# COMPACT_ATOMS: atom_id res chain seq x y z
N MET A 1 32.42 -24.76 -13.14
CA MET A 1 31.06 -24.77 -13.74
C MET A 1 30.02 -25.34 -12.75
N PHE A 2 30.06 -24.99 -11.46
CA PHE A 2 29.20 -25.59 -10.41
C PHE A 2 28.73 -24.59 -9.32
N ALA A 3 28.65 -23.27 -9.62
CA ALA A 3 28.28 -22.25 -8.63
C ALA A 3 26.97 -21.49 -8.94
N TYR A 4 26.21 -21.91 -9.96
CA TYR A 4 25.04 -21.17 -10.45
C TYR A 4 23.68 -21.45 -9.77
N PRO A 5 23.36 -22.63 -9.23
CA PRO A 5 22.01 -22.86 -8.67
C PRO A 5 21.85 -22.32 -7.24
N LEU A 6 22.93 -22.12 -6.49
CA LEU A 6 22.86 -21.71 -5.07
C LEU A 6 22.50 -20.23 -4.90
N THR A 7 22.95 -19.36 -5.80
CA THR A 7 22.74 -17.91 -5.70
C THR A 7 21.31 -17.49 -6.07
N LEU A 8 20.68 -18.20 -7.02
CA LEU A 8 19.30 -17.91 -7.42
C LEU A 8 18.29 -18.31 -6.32
N SER A 9 18.53 -19.43 -5.63
CA SER A 9 17.68 -19.90 -4.52
C SER A 9 17.69 -18.94 -3.33
N VAL A 10 18.87 -18.41 -2.97
CA VAL A 10 19.01 -17.48 -1.84
C VAL A 10 18.39 -16.12 -2.16
N ILE A 11 18.55 -15.62 -3.40
CA ILE A 11 17.89 -14.38 -3.84
C ILE A 11 16.36 -14.57 -3.84
N LEU A 12 15.86 -15.72 -4.31
CA LEU A 12 14.42 -16.02 -4.30
C LEU A 12 13.88 -16.11 -2.87
N GLN A 13 14.61 -16.74 -1.94
CA GLN A 13 14.23 -16.80 -0.53
C GLN A 13 14.21 -15.43 0.15
N LEU A 14 15.18 -14.55 -0.12
CA LEU A 14 15.21 -13.20 0.44
C LEU A 14 14.07 -12.31 -0.11
N VAL A 15 13.71 -12.48 -1.39
CA VAL A 15 12.55 -11.81 -2.01
C VAL A 15 11.24 -12.35 -1.42
N LEU A 16 11.15 -13.65 -1.15
CA LEU A 16 9.98 -14.27 -0.51
C LEU A 16 9.83 -13.84 0.96
N THR A 17 10.92 -13.71 1.74
CA THR A 17 10.83 -13.23 3.13
C THR A 17 10.47 -11.75 3.23
N ALA A 18 10.88 -10.92 2.25
CA ALA A 18 10.42 -9.53 2.17
C ALA A 18 8.92 -9.42 1.82
N SER A 19 8.33 -10.47 1.22
CA SER A 19 6.89 -10.56 0.94
C SER A 19 6.04 -11.04 2.13
N ALA A 20 6.68 -11.47 3.23
CA ALA A 20 5.97 -11.91 4.43
C ALA A 20 5.36 -10.76 5.24
N TYR A 21 5.88 -9.54 5.10
CA TYR A 21 5.30 -8.36 5.75
C TYR A 21 4.15 -7.77 4.93
N ARG A 22 2.93 -7.97 5.41
CA ARG A 22 1.71 -7.41 4.81
C ARG A 22 1.79 -5.88 4.83
N GLN A 23 1.69 -5.29 3.64
CA GLN A 23 1.68 -3.84 3.49
C GLN A 23 0.37 -3.25 4.02
N PRO A 24 0.34 -2.02 4.58
CA PRO A 24 -0.88 -1.38 5.08
C PRO A 24 -2.06 -1.37 4.08
N TYR A 25 -1.78 -1.35 2.78
CA TYR A 25 -2.80 -1.45 1.74
C TYR A 25 -3.55 -2.79 1.72
N ALA A 26 -2.93 -3.90 2.13
CA ALA A 26 -3.60 -5.19 2.24
C ALA A 26 -4.70 -5.17 3.32
N TYR A 27 -4.46 -4.50 4.45
CA TYR A 27 -5.45 -4.26 5.49
C TYR A 27 -6.61 -3.42 5.00
N LEU A 28 -6.34 -2.37 4.21
CA LEU A 28 -7.39 -1.58 3.57
C LEU A 28 -8.29 -2.45 2.68
N GLN A 29 -7.71 -3.34 1.87
CA GLN A 29 -8.48 -4.26 1.01
C GLN A 29 -9.31 -5.25 1.83
N ALA A 30 -8.77 -5.77 2.93
CA ALA A 30 -9.50 -6.68 3.82
C ALA A 30 -10.71 -6.00 4.47
N ILE A 31 -10.56 -4.74 4.90
CA ILE A 31 -11.66 -3.93 5.45
C ILE A 31 -12.72 -3.63 4.41
N GLN A 32 -12.33 -3.30 3.18
CA GLN A 32 -13.27 -3.10 2.07
C GLN A 32 -14.05 -4.37 1.78
N SER A 33 -13.37 -5.52 1.75
CA SER A 33 -14.02 -6.83 1.54
C SER A 33 -15.01 -7.16 2.66
N PHE A 34 -14.65 -6.87 3.91
CA PHE A 34 -15.54 -7.01 5.06
C PHE A 34 -16.77 -6.09 4.95
N ALA A 35 -16.58 -4.81 4.62
CA ALA A 35 -17.68 -3.84 4.49
C ALA A 35 -18.61 -4.17 3.32
N ASP A 36 -18.06 -4.63 2.19
CA ASP A 36 -18.83 -5.12 1.04
C ASP A 36 -19.69 -6.33 1.45
N ALA A 37 -19.10 -7.29 2.16
CA ALA A 37 -19.81 -8.45 2.70
C ALA A 37 -20.91 -8.05 3.70
N PHE A 38 -20.66 -7.05 4.54
CA PHE A 38 -21.64 -6.53 5.50
C PHE A 38 -22.86 -5.88 4.82
N THR A 39 -22.68 -5.24 3.66
CA THR A 39 -23.79 -4.70 2.85
C THR A 39 -24.47 -5.71 1.94
N ASN A 40 -23.85 -6.88 1.72
CA ASN A 40 -24.46 -8.01 1.00
C ASN A 40 -24.25 -9.34 1.77
N PRO A 41 -24.89 -9.49 2.93
CA PRO A 41 -24.61 -10.57 3.87
C PRO A 41 -25.01 -11.97 3.36
N SER A 42 -25.94 -12.04 2.40
CA SER A 42 -26.42 -13.30 1.81
C SER A 42 -25.30 -14.15 1.21
N SER A 43 -24.26 -13.50 0.68
CA SER A 43 -23.12 -14.16 0.04
C SER A 43 -22.25 -14.94 1.03
N VAL A 44 -22.09 -14.42 2.24
CA VAL A 44 -21.33 -15.07 3.32
C VAL A 44 -22.17 -16.19 3.94
N ILE A 45 -23.44 -15.91 4.25
CA ILE A 45 -24.34 -16.88 4.90
C ILE A 45 -24.59 -18.12 4.04
N ASN A 46 -24.73 -17.96 2.73
CA ASN A 46 -24.93 -19.09 1.81
C ASN A 46 -23.62 -19.82 1.45
N GLY A 47 -22.47 -19.36 1.96
CA GLY A 47 -21.16 -19.94 1.67
C GLY A 47 -20.63 -19.64 0.26
N SER A 48 -21.22 -18.69 -0.48
CA SER A 48 -20.74 -18.28 -1.81
C SER A 48 -19.40 -17.53 -1.75
N ILE A 49 -19.13 -16.85 -0.63
CA ILE A 49 -17.86 -16.19 -0.33
C ILE A 49 -17.35 -16.72 1.01
N ALA A 50 -16.04 -16.96 1.12
CA ALA A 50 -15.43 -17.37 2.38
C ALA A 50 -15.60 -16.28 3.46
N SER A 51 -15.93 -16.69 4.69
CA SER A 51 -16.09 -15.75 5.81
C SER A 51 -14.82 -14.89 5.98
N PRO A 52 -14.94 -13.57 6.16
CA PRO A 52 -13.80 -12.70 6.44
C PRO A 52 -13.24 -12.88 7.86
N LEU A 53 -13.89 -13.70 8.69
CA LEU A 53 -13.55 -13.93 10.09
C LEU A 53 -12.70 -15.20 10.25
N ALA A 54 -11.81 -15.23 11.24
CA ALA A 54 -11.08 -16.44 11.64
C ALA A 54 -11.98 -17.42 12.39
N GLU A 55 -11.57 -18.69 12.52
CA GLU A 55 -12.36 -19.74 13.19
C GLU A 55 -12.62 -19.41 14.68
N ASP A 56 -11.61 -18.87 15.37
CA ASP A 56 -11.60 -18.53 16.79
C ASP A 56 -11.86 -17.04 17.06
N VAL A 57 -12.47 -16.33 16.09
CA VAL A 57 -12.73 -14.90 16.19
C VAL A 57 -13.49 -14.53 17.48
N VAL A 58 -13.08 -13.44 18.12
CA VAL A 58 -13.84 -12.83 19.22
C VAL A 58 -14.31 -11.44 18.84
N GLY A 59 -15.62 -11.28 18.74
CA GLY A 59 -16.28 -10.02 18.44
C GLY A 59 -16.95 -9.42 19.66
N ARG A 60 -16.90 -8.10 19.81
CA ARG A 60 -17.72 -7.39 20.79
C ARG A 60 -18.43 -6.22 20.13
N ILE A 61 -19.65 -5.95 20.57
CA ILE A 61 -20.44 -4.81 20.11
C ILE A 61 -21.01 -4.10 21.34
N ASP A 62 -20.72 -2.80 21.45
CA ASP A 62 -20.97 -1.97 22.63
C ASP A 62 -22.39 -2.05 23.20
N VAL A 63 -23.41 -2.08 22.34
CA VAL A 63 -24.82 -2.12 22.76
C VAL A 63 -25.38 -3.53 22.98
N THR A 64 -24.60 -4.58 22.70
CA THR A 64 -25.04 -5.98 22.88
C THR A 64 -24.08 -6.74 23.78
N THR A 65 -23.26 -7.63 23.22
CA THR A 65 -22.41 -8.53 23.98
C THR A 65 -21.18 -8.99 23.17
N THR A 66 -20.50 -9.99 23.71
CA THR A 66 -19.35 -10.67 23.13
C THR A 66 -19.79 -11.95 22.42
N PHE A 67 -19.26 -12.18 21.23
CA PHE A 67 -19.51 -13.35 20.39
C PHE A 67 -18.19 -14.10 20.20
N VAL A 68 -18.19 -15.40 20.50
CA VAL A 68 -17.00 -16.26 20.40
C VAL A 68 -17.17 -17.28 19.29
N GLY A 69 -16.19 -17.36 18.40
CA GLY A 69 -16.15 -18.30 17.27
C GLY A 69 -16.81 -17.77 16.00
N GLN A 70 -16.35 -18.30 14.86
CA GLN A 70 -16.76 -17.83 13.53
C GLN A 70 -18.26 -17.90 13.28
N GLU A 71 -18.90 -19.01 13.65
CA GLU A 71 -20.31 -19.24 13.33
C GLU A 71 -21.24 -18.21 14.00
N LEU A 72 -21.07 -17.99 15.31
CA LEU A 72 -21.87 -17.01 16.07
C LEU A 72 -21.65 -15.59 15.53
N ASN A 73 -20.40 -15.21 15.27
CA ASN A 73 -20.09 -13.90 14.71
C ASN A 73 -20.65 -13.75 13.29
N THR A 74 -20.62 -14.80 12.47
CA THR A 74 -21.18 -14.78 11.11
C THR A 74 -22.70 -14.62 11.12
N GLU A 75 -23.39 -15.35 11.99
CA GLU A 75 -24.85 -15.21 12.15
C GLU A 75 -25.23 -13.83 12.67
N TYR A 76 -24.47 -13.28 13.60
CA TYR A 76 -24.75 -11.97 14.14
C TYR A 76 -24.45 -10.85 13.12
N LEU A 77 -23.25 -10.81 12.56
CA LEU A 77 -22.83 -9.72 11.67
C LEU A 77 -23.50 -9.75 10.31
N PHE A 78 -23.83 -10.95 9.80
CA PHE A 78 -24.38 -11.12 8.46
C PHE A 78 -25.82 -11.66 8.52
N GLY A 79 -26.07 -12.69 9.32
CA GLY A 79 -27.37 -13.37 9.39
C GLY A 79 -28.51 -12.49 9.93
N LEU A 80 -28.24 -11.64 10.92
CA LEU A 80 -29.18 -10.70 11.54
C LEU A 80 -29.95 -9.85 10.51
N PHE A 81 -29.25 -9.40 9.47
CA PHE A 81 -29.78 -8.48 8.48
C PHE A 81 -30.44 -9.17 7.28
N VAL A 82 -30.08 -10.43 6.99
CA VAL A 82 -30.66 -11.18 5.87
C VAL A 82 -32.16 -11.39 6.09
N GLU A 83 -32.56 -11.75 7.31
CA GLU A 83 -33.98 -11.96 7.61
C GLU A 83 -34.74 -10.65 7.59
N GLY A 84 -34.27 -9.64 8.33
CA GLY A 84 -34.94 -8.35 8.39
C GLY A 84 -35.10 -7.68 7.02
N ALA A 85 -34.20 -7.93 6.07
CA ALA A 85 -34.31 -7.44 4.69
C ALA A 85 -35.42 -8.12 3.88
N SER A 86 -35.76 -9.37 4.21
CA SER A 86 -36.74 -10.20 3.50
C SER A 86 -38.15 -10.12 4.11
N GLU A 87 -38.25 -9.60 5.33
CA GLU A 87 -39.51 -9.46 6.06
C GLU A 87 -40.46 -8.45 5.40
N THR A 88 -41.74 -8.82 5.32
CA THR A 88 -42.79 -7.91 4.85
C THR A 88 -43.33 -7.00 5.95
N SER A 89 -42.99 -7.29 7.20
CA SER A 89 -43.41 -6.53 8.38
C SER A 89 -42.32 -5.56 8.84
N THR A 90 -42.71 -4.50 9.55
CA THR A 90 -41.79 -3.45 9.96
C THR A 90 -40.77 -3.96 10.96
N GLN A 91 -39.48 -3.87 10.60
CA GLN A 91 -38.37 -4.26 11.46
C GLN A 91 -37.88 -3.08 12.31
N LEU A 92 -37.44 -3.36 13.54
CA LEU A 92 -36.76 -2.37 14.40
C LEU A 92 -35.28 -2.19 14.05
N ILE A 93 -34.72 -3.10 13.25
CA ILE A 93 -33.33 -3.08 12.78
C ILE A 93 -33.35 -3.00 11.25
N GLY A 94 -32.79 -1.93 10.72
CA GLY A 94 -32.65 -1.73 9.28
C GLY A 94 -31.52 -2.55 8.68
N SER A 95 -31.62 -2.84 7.38
CA SER A 95 -30.63 -3.66 6.66
C SER A 95 -29.56 -2.78 6.02
N PRO A 96 -28.26 -3.04 6.21
CA PRO A 96 -27.19 -2.29 5.56
C PRO A 96 -27.29 -2.36 4.03
N SER A 97 -27.32 -1.22 3.35
CA SER A 97 -27.44 -1.14 1.88
C SER A 97 -26.20 -0.57 1.18
N SER A 98 -25.46 0.29 1.87
CA SER A 98 -24.22 0.89 1.38
C SER A 98 -23.41 1.45 2.54
N TYR A 99 -22.12 1.72 2.32
CA TYR A 99 -21.25 2.32 3.32
C TYR A 99 -20.37 3.43 2.73
N THR A 100 -19.81 4.24 3.61
CA THR A 100 -18.72 5.16 3.29
C THR A 100 -17.70 5.13 4.43
N THR A 101 -16.43 4.95 4.09
CA THR A 101 -15.33 5.03 5.07
C THR A 101 -15.09 6.49 5.45
N GLN A 102 -15.37 6.84 6.71
CA GLN A 102 -15.20 8.19 7.23
C GLN A 102 -13.77 8.44 7.73
N SER A 103 -13.20 7.46 8.43
CA SER A 103 -11.81 7.48 8.89
C SER A 103 -11.26 6.06 8.90
N LEU A 104 -9.96 5.93 8.67
CA LEU A 104 -9.26 4.65 8.69
C LEU A 104 -7.80 4.87 9.08
N VAL A 105 -7.35 4.15 10.09
CA VAL A 105 -5.97 4.10 10.57
C VAL A 105 -5.53 2.65 10.52
N VAL A 106 -4.44 2.37 9.82
CA VAL A 106 -3.85 1.04 9.72
C VAL A 106 -2.54 1.07 10.49
N GLU A 107 -2.48 0.31 11.58
CA GLU A 107 -1.27 0.04 12.34
C GLU A 107 -1.17 -1.47 12.50
N PRO A 108 -0.55 -2.18 11.53
CA PRO A 108 -0.56 -3.64 11.48
C PRO A 108 -0.21 -4.31 12.82
N PRO A 109 -0.87 -5.43 13.18
CA PRO A 109 -1.97 -6.07 12.47
C PRO A 109 -3.36 -5.45 12.77
N ASN A 110 -3.40 -4.31 13.44
CA ASN A 110 -4.63 -3.66 13.89
C ASN A 110 -5.11 -2.58 12.91
N VAL A 111 -6.41 -2.40 12.84
CA VAL A 111 -7.06 -1.34 12.08
C VAL A 111 -8.13 -0.70 12.94
N ALA A 112 -8.12 0.63 12.99
CA ALA A 112 -9.25 1.41 13.47
C ALA A 112 -9.97 2.02 12.26
N VAL A 113 -11.26 1.73 12.09
CA VAL A 113 -12.06 2.23 10.98
C VAL A 113 -13.40 2.77 11.46
N SER A 114 -13.87 3.85 10.84
CA SER A 114 -15.21 4.39 11.01
C SER A 114 -15.97 4.26 9.70
N LEU A 115 -17.08 3.53 9.72
CA LEU A 115 -17.95 3.28 8.58
C LEU A 115 -19.32 3.94 8.81
N VAL A 116 -19.76 4.80 7.88
CA VAL A 116 -21.14 5.30 7.86
C VAL A 116 -21.96 4.40 6.96
N ASN A 117 -22.81 3.58 7.56
CA ASN A 117 -23.68 2.62 6.86
C ASN A 117 -25.06 3.24 6.64
N GLN A 118 -25.60 3.09 5.43
CA GLN A 118 -27.01 3.39 5.15
C GLN A 118 -27.85 2.17 5.51
N LEU A 119 -28.75 2.32 6.47
CA LEU A 119 -29.69 1.27 6.87
C LEU A 119 -31.03 1.50 6.16
N HIS A 120 -31.47 0.50 5.39
CA HIS A 120 -32.72 0.50 4.66
C HIS A 120 -33.85 -0.09 5.50
N TYR A 121 -34.98 0.61 5.56
CA TYR A 121 -36.23 0.17 6.17
C TYR A 121 -37.30 0.03 5.07
N PRO A 122 -37.56 -1.19 4.57
CA PRO A 122 -38.41 -1.39 3.39
C PRO A 122 -39.85 -0.92 3.57
N THR A 123 -40.45 -1.12 4.75
CA THR A 123 -41.88 -0.82 4.99
C THR A 123 -42.21 0.66 4.94
N ILE A 124 -41.24 1.52 5.21
CA ILE A 124 -41.35 2.99 5.08
C ILE A 124 -40.48 3.55 3.94
N ASN A 125 -39.90 2.67 3.12
CA ASN A 125 -39.04 2.99 1.97
C ASN A 125 -38.03 4.13 2.24
N SER A 126 -37.32 4.03 3.36
CA SER A 126 -36.43 5.09 3.86
C SER A 126 -35.06 4.55 4.23
N TYR A 127 -34.05 5.41 4.14
CA TYR A 127 -32.65 5.10 4.46
C TYR A 127 -32.17 6.02 5.58
N PHE A 128 -31.49 5.45 6.58
CA PHE A 128 -30.96 6.21 7.69
C PHE A 128 -29.49 5.88 7.93
N PRO A 129 -28.61 6.89 8.10
CA PRO A 129 -27.20 6.67 8.34
C PRO A 129 -26.95 6.23 9.79
N LEU A 130 -26.14 5.19 9.97
CA LEU A 130 -25.58 4.79 11.25
C LEU A 130 -24.05 4.70 11.12
N GLN A 131 -23.35 5.39 12.01
CA GLN A 131 -21.89 5.32 12.08
C GLN A 131 -21.47 4.18 13.01
N ILE A 132 -20.62 3.30 12.50
CA ILE A 132 -20.05 2.15 13.21
C ILE A 132 -18.55 2.33 13.24
N ASP A 133 -17.99 2.46 14.44
CA ASP A 133 -16.54 2.50 14.64
C ASP A 133 -16.06 1.12 15.05
N LEU A 134 -14.98 0.65 14.44
CA LEU A 134 -14.45 -0.70 14.64
C LEU A 134 -12.96 -0.63 14.94
N PHE A 135 -12.53 -1.32 15.99
CA PHE A 135 -11.14 -1.72 16.20
C PHE A 135 -11.02 -3.19 15.83
N ILE A 136 -10.15 -3.52 14.88
CA ILE A 136 -10.07 -4.84 14.25
C ILE A 136 -8.63 -5.33 14.29
N ALA A 137 -8.42 -6.59 14.67
CA ALA A 137 -7.13 -7.28 14.51
C ALA A 137 -7.24 -8.35 13.43
N PHE A 138 -6.16 -8.50 12.65
CA PHE A 138 -6.06 -9.51 11.59
C PHE A 138 -4.99 -10.56 11.88
N ASP A 139 -5.18 -11.77 11.36
CA ASP A 139 -4.11 -12.78 11.25
C ASP A 139 -3.27 -12.61 9.97
N ASP A 140 -2.30 -13.50 9.80
CA ASP A 140 -1.40 -13.52 8.63
C ASP A 140 -2.13 -13.82 7.31
N ASP A 141 -3.33 -14.42 7.37
CA ASP A 141 -4.21 -14.74 6.25
C ASP A 141 -5.22 -13.61 5.95
N MET A 142 -5.10 -12.46 6.64
CA MET A 142 -5.99 -11.31 6.52
C MET A 142 -7.44 -11.63 6.93
N LYS A 143 -7.64 -12.58 7.83
CA LYS A 143 -8.92 -12.83 8.51
C LYS A 143 -9.00 -12.04 9.80
N ILE A 144 -10.20 -11.62 10.16
CA ILE A 144 -10.46 -10.91 11.41
C ILE A 144 -10.42 -11.91 12.56
N ILE A 145 -9.48 -11.73 13.48
CA ILE A 145 -9.36 -12.53 14.71
C ILE A 145 -10.03 -11.87 15.92
N SER A 146 -10.13 -10.54 15.91
CA SER A 146 -10.84 -9.79 16.95
C SER A 146 -11.47 -8.55 16.35
N TYR A 147 -12.65 -8.17 16.84
CA TYR A 147 -13.19 -6.85 16.59
C TYR A 147 -13.94 -6.28 17.79
N ASP A 148 -13.86 -4.97 17.99
CA ASP A 148 -14.65 -4.21 18.94
C ASP A 148 -15.41 -3.13 18.19
N ALA A 149 -16.73 -3.26 18.12
CA ALA A 149 -17.60 -2.37 17.37
C ALA A 149 -18.40 -1.45 18.29
N ILE A 150 -18.49 -0.18 17.89
CA ILE A 150 -19.19 0.86 18.61
C ILE A 150 -20.25 1.45 17.68
N LEU A 151 -21.54 1.29 18.03
CA LEU A 151 -22.63 1.94 17.32
C LEU A 151 -22.76 3.39 17.78
N ARG A 152 -22.06 4.28 17.09
CA ARG A 152 -21.97 5.69 17.51
C ARG A 152 -23.35 6.35 17.48
N ARG A 153 -23.74 6.91 18.64
CA ARG A 153 -25.03 7.59 18.88
C ARG A 153 -26.25 6.66 18.70
N TRP A 154 -26.12 5.38 19.03
CA TRP A 154 -27.22 4.41 18.89
C TRP A 154 -28.52 4.84 19.58
N SER A 155 -28.47 5.31 20.82
CA SER A 155 -29.68 5.76 21.55
C SER A 155 -30.37 6.95 20.86
N GLU A 156 -29.60 7.88 20.29
CA GLU A 156 -30.14 9.01 19.53
C GLU A 156 -30.74 8.55 18.19
N PHE A 157 -30.07 7.62 17.51
CA PHE A 157 -30.57 6.98 16.29
C PHE A 157 -31.92 6.31 16.52
N PHE A 158 -32.04 5.52 17.59
CA PHE A 158 -33.29 4.82 17.93
C PHE A 158 -34.41 5.80 18.28
N THR A 159 -34.09 6.87 19.03
CA THR A 159 -35.04 7.94 19.37
C THR A 159 -35.55 8.66 18.11
N TYR A 160 -34.67 8.89 17.13
CA TYR A 160 -35.03 9.50 15.85
C TYR A 160 -35.89 8.58 14.97
N LEU A 161 -35.56 7.29 14.92
CA LEU A 161 -36.24 6.29 14.09
C LEU A 161 -37.65 5.96 14.59
N THR A 162 -37.80 5.79 15.90
CA THR A 162 -39.05 5.34 16.56
C THR A 162 -40.32 6.05 16.02
N PRO A 163 -40.43 7.39 16.04
CA PRO A 163 -41.64 8.06 15.56
C PRO A 163 -41.94 7.86 14.07
N LEU A 164 -40.96 7.43 13.27
CA LEU A 164 -41.11 7.19 11.83
C LEU A 164 -41.69 5.81 11.54
N ILE A 165 -41.33 4.80 12.33
CA ILE A 165 -41.75 3.40 12.13
C ILE A 165 -43.02 3.04 12.92
N VAL A 166 -43.26 3.68 14.06
CA VAL A 166 -44.40 3.38 14.95
C VAL A 166 -45.78 3.49 14.27
N PRO A 167 -46.06 4.48 13.40
CA PRO A 167 -47.36 4.53 12.70
C PRO A 167 -47.63 3.32 11.80
N GLN A 168 -46.58 2.82 11.15
CA GLN A 168 -46.66 1.62 10.32
C GLN A 168 -46.86 0.38 11.19
N ILE A 169 -46.16 0.27 12.32
CA ILE A 169 -46.36 -0.80 13.31
C ILE A 169 -47.80 -0.80 13.84
N ALA A 170 -48.37 0.36 14.19
CA ALA A 170 -49.75 0.46 14.65
C ALA A 170 -50.75 -0.09 13.62
N THR A 171 -50.49 0.18 12.33
CA THR A 171 -51.28 -0.32 11.21
C THR A 171 -51.16 -1.84 11.09
N GLU A 172 -49.95 -2.38 11.15
CA GLU A 172 -49.69 -3.83 11.10
C GLU A 172 -50.33 -4.59 12.27
N LEU A 173 -50.36 -3.98 13.45
CA LEU A 173 -50.97 -4.54 14.66
C LEU A 173 -52.48 -4.31 14.76
N ASN A 174 -53.10 -3.58 13.83
CA ASN A 174 -54.49 -3.10 13.93
C ASN A 174 -54.78 -2.41 15.29
N SER A 175 -53.80 -1.66 15.82
CA SER A 175 -53.91 -1.00 17.13
C SER A 175 -54.25 0.48 16.97
N THR A 176 -55.09 1.00 17.88
CA THR A 176 -55.39 2.43 17.99
C THR A 176 -54.52 3.15 19.02
N SER A 177 -53.58 2.45 19.67
CA SER A 177 -52.69 3.07 20.65
C SER A 177 -51.80 4.11 19.98
N THR A 178 -51.52 5.20 20.68
CA THR A 178 -50.53 6.21 20.30
C THR A 178 -49.26 6.10 21.14
N ASN A 179 -49.21 5.13 22.06
CA ASN A 179 -48.06 4.89 22.92
C ASN A 179 -47.01 4.07 22.16
N SER A 180 -45.92 4.73 21.76
CA SER A 180 -44.82 4.10 21.02
C SER A 180 -44.24 2.89 21.75
N THR A 181 -44.08 2.96 23.07
CA THR A 181 -43.50 1.87 23.87
C THR A 181 -44.41 0.64 23.84
N GLU A 182 -45.71 0.84 24.03
CA GLU A 182 -46.69 -0.26 23.98
C GLU A 182 -46.69 -0.93 22.60
N LEU A 183 -46.68 -0.16 21.52
CA LEU A 183 -46.67 -0.67 20.15
C LEU A 183 -45.37 -1.43 19.83
N ILE A 184 -44.22 -0.91 20.26
CA ILE A 184 -42.93 -1.59 20.08
C ILE A 184 -42.86 -2.88 20.89
N THR A 185 -43.33 -2.89 22.14
CA THR A 185 -43.40 -4.10 22.97
C THR A 185 -44.31 -5.15 22.31
N MET A 186 -45.49 -4.76 21.85
CA MET A 186 -46.41 -5.68 21.18
C MET A 186 -45.86 -6.22 19.85
N LYS A 187 -45.20 -5.37 19.06
CA LYS A 187 -44.52 -5.80 17.83
C LYS A 187 -43.40 -6.79 18.13
N THR A 188 -42.61 -6.49 19.15
CA THR A 188 -41.51 -7.36 19.62
C THR A 188 -42.05 -8.72 20.07
N ALA A 189 -43.10 -8.74 20.87
CA ALA A 189 -43.74 -9.97 21.32
C ALA A 189 -44.24 -10.82 20.15
N ASN A 190 -44.99 -10.23 19.21
CA ASN A 190 -45.48 -10.94 18.04
C ASN A 190 -44.35 -11.56 17.22
N ASP A 191 -43.32 -10.77 16.88
CA ASP A 191 -42.21 -11.21 16.05
C ASP A 191 -41.39 -12.32 16.72
N VAL A 192 -41.11 -12.20 18.02
CA VAL A 192 -40.36 -13.19 18.79
C VAL A 192 -41.16 -14.48 18.91
N CYS A 193 -42.46 -14.40 19.23
CA CYS A 193 -43.31 -15.56 19.43
C CYS A 193 -43.65 -16.30 18.13
N GLU A 194 -43.75 -15.58 17.01
CA GLU A 194 -43.86 -16.18 15.68
C GLU A 194 -42.61 -17.01 15.35
N MET A 195 -41.42 -16.43 15.51
CA MET A 195 -40.15 -17.14 15.28
C MET A 195 -39.97 -18.32 16.23
N SER A 196 -40.33 -18.17 17.50
CA SER A 196 -40.29 -19.26 18.47
C SER A 196 -41.24 -20.39 18.07
N THR A 197 -42.48 -20.09 17.68
CA THR A 197 -43.47 -21.11 17.30
C THR A 197 -43.03 -21.85 16.05
N GLN A 198 -42.38 -21.16 15.10
CA GLN A 198 -41.95 -21.74 13.85
C GLN A 198 -40.72 -22.64 13.98
N TYR A 199 -39.70 -22.22 14.75
CA TYR A 199 -38.39 -22.86 14.75
C TYR A 199 -37.98 -23.50 16.09
N CYS A 200 -38.53 -23.02 17.21
CA CYS A 200 -38.21 -23.54 18.55
C CYS A 200 -39.19 -24.64 18.94
N THR A 201 -39.04 -25.80 18.31
CA THR A 201 -39.89 -26.98 18.51
C THR A 201 -39.08 -28.19 18.99
N GLY A 202 -39.75 -29.22 19.49
CA GLY A 202 -39.08 -30.45 19.96
C GLY A 202 -38.15 -30.16 21.15
N GLU A 203 -36.88 -30.59 21.05
CA GLU A 203 -35.87 -30.36 22.10
C GLU A 203 -35.51 -28.88 22.28
N ASN A 204 -35.79 -28.04 21.27
CA ASN A 204 -35.52 -26.60 21.30
C ASN A 204 -36.73 -25.77 21.76
N GLN A 205 -37.82 -26.40 22.19
CA GLN A 205 -39.01 -25.70 22.66
C GLN A 205 -38.73 -24.93 23.95
N VAL A 206 -38.96 -23.61 23.92
CA VAL A 206 -38.66 -22.70 25.06
C VAL A 206 -39.91 -22.11 25.70
N TYR A 207 -41.08 -22.27 25.06
CA TYR A 207 -42.39 -21.88 25.60
C TYR A 207 -43.37 -23.03 25.46
N ASP A 208 -44.29 -23.18 26.43
CA ASP A 208 -45.34 -24.21 26.39
C ASP A 208 -46.31 -24.00 25.23
N SER A 209 -46.57 -22.75 24.87
CA SER A 209 -47.45 -22.34 23.76
C SER A 209 -47.13 -20.93 23.28
N ASN A 210 -47.68 -20.55 22.12
CA ASN A 210 -47.62 -19.17 21.64
C ASN A 210 -48.23 -18.17 22.65
N ASP A 211 -49.33 -18.54 23.31
CA ASP A 211 -49.97 -17.67 24.32
C ASP A 211 -49.06 -17.46 25.54
N ALA A 212 -48.35 -18.50 25.99
CA ALA A 212 -47.37 -18.38 27.06
C ALA A 212 -46.17 -17.49 26.66
N CYS A 213 -45.75 -17.57 25.39
CA CYS A 213 -44.74 -16.66 24.86
C CYS A 213 -45.23 -15.21 24.86
N MET A 214 -46.46 -14.96 24.36
CA MET A 214 -47.05 -13.62 24.33
C MET A 214 -47.20 -13.04 25.74
N GLU A 215 -47.64 -13.84 26.71
CA GLU A 215 -47.76 -13.43 28.11
C GLU A 215 -46.39 -13.04 28.70
N PHE A 216 -45.34 -13.82 28.43
CA PHE A 216 -44.00 -13.49 28.89
C PHE A 216 -43.46 -12.23 28.23
N MET A 217 -43.52 -12.16 26.89
CA MET A 217 -42.92 -11.07 26.11
C MET A 217 -43.63 -9.72 26.28
N THR A 218 -44.90 -9.72 26.68
CA THR A 218 -45.63 -8.47 26.99
C THR A 218 -45.43 -7.99 28.43
N ASN A 219 -44.99 -8.88 29.33
CA ASN A 219 -44.70 -8.55 30.73
C ASN A 219 -43.22 -8.20 30.98
N ILE A 220 -42.29 -8.72 30.19
CA ILE A 220 -40.87 -8.33 30.30
C ILE A 220 -40.69 -6.90 29.78
N GLU A 221 -39.81 -6.14 30.43
CA GLU A 221 -39.48 -4.80 29.95
C GLU A 221 -38.83 -4.89 28.56
N PHE A 222 -39.17 -3.96 27.65
CA PHE A 222 -38.53 -3.90 26.33
C PHE A 222 -37.03 -3.57 26.47
N GLY A 223 -36.67 -2.71 27.43
CA GLY A 223 -35.31 -2.23 27.64
C GLY A 223 -35.02 -0.92 26.93
N ASN A 224 -33.91 -0.28 27.33
CA ASN A 224 -33.39 0.91 26.69
C ASN A 224 -32.60 0.55 25.42
N PRO A 225 -32.41 1.48 24.45
CA PRO A 225 -31.72 1.18 23.20
C PRO A 225 -30.30 0.60 23.36
N TRP A 226 -29.60 0.96 24.43
CA TRP A 226 -28.24 0.50 24.74
C TRP A 226 -28.20 -0.86 25.47
N GLU A 227 -29.35 -1.42 25.86
CA GLU A 227 -29.45 -2.65 26.65
C GLU A 227 -29.67 -3.90 25.77
N GLY A 228 -29.15 -3.92 24.55
CA GLY A 228 -29.37 -5.00 23.57
C GLY A 228 -28.72 -6.34 23.93
N GLY A 229 -27.93 -6.41 25.00
CA GLY A 229 -27.36 -7.65 25.55
C GLY A 229 -27.84 -7.99 26.96
N MET A 230 -28.91 -7.33 27.42
CA MET A 230 -29.50 -7.53 28.76
C MET A 230 -30.72 -8.45 28.72
N ASP A 231 -31.21 -8.88 29.88
CA ASP A 231 -32.45 -9.65 30.00
C ASP A 231 -33.70 -8.80 29.78
N ASN A 232 -34.01 -8.51 28.52
CA ASN A 232 -35.17 -7.70 28.12
C ASN A 232 -35.74 -8.15 26.76
N GLY A 233 -36.82 -7.51 26.34
CA GLY A 233 -37.45 -7.75 25.04
C GLY A 233 -36.59 -7.34 23.85
N TRP A 234 -35.77 -6.28 23.99
CA TRP A 234 -34.90 -5.78 22.93
C TRP A 234 -33.80 -6.78 22.53
N CYS A 235 -33.12 -7.40 23.50
CA CYS A 235 -32.16 -8.47 23.23
C CYS A 235 -32.82 -9.65 22.51
N ARG A 236 -33.99 -10.09 22.98
CA ARG A 236 -34.74 -11.20 22.36
C ARG A 236 -35.17 -10.85 20.93
N TYR A 237 -35.52 -9.59 20.67
CA TYR A 237 -35.80 -9.10 19.34
C TYR A 237 -34.59 -9.18 18.40
N ILE A 238 -33.39 -8.86 18.88
CA ILE A 238 -32.15 -9.00 18.08
C ILE A 238 -31.94 -10.49 17.73
N HIS A 239 -32.08 -11.37 18.73
CA HIS A 239 -31.81 -12.80 18.54
C HIS A 239 -32.84 -13.53 17.67
N LYS A 240 -34.09 -13.06 17.57
CA LYS A 240 -35.12 -13.73 16.75
C LYS A 240 -34.72 -13.93 15.29
N ASN A 241 -33.97 -13.00 14.71
CA ASN A 241 -33.54 -13.06 13.31
C ASN A 241 -32.48 -14.14 13.05
N MET A 242 -31.86 -14.70 14.09
CA MET A 242 -30.83 -15.73 13.95
C MET A 242 -31.36 -17.16 14.21
N VAL A 243 -32.58 -17.28 14.75
CA VAL A 243 -33.16 -18.57 15.17
C VAL A 243 -33.21 -19.60 14.05
N LYS A 244 -33.53 -19.19 12.83
CA LYS A 244 -33.66 -20.12 11.69
C LYS A 244 -32.34 -20.80 11.27
N TYR A 245 -31.19 -20.23 11.61
CA TYR A 245 -29.88 -20.76 11.20
C TYR A 245 -29.45 -21.90 12.10
N ARG A 246 -29.56 -21.69 13.42
CA ARG A 246 -29.23 -22.67 14.47
C ARG A 246 -30.21 -22.59 15.64
N PRO A 247 -31.38 -23.23 15.53
CA PRO A 247 -32.39 -23.21 16.59
C PRO A 247 -31.86 -23.71 17.94
N GLU A 248 -30.99 -24.73 17.94
CA GLU A 248 -30.38 -25.29 19.14
C GLU A 248 -29.49 -24.31 19.91
N VAL A 249 -28.95 -23.29 19.22
CA VAL A 249 -28.17 -22.21 19.82
C VAL A 249 -29.06 -21.02 20.18
N HIS A 250 -29.93 -20.59 19.26
CA HIS A 250 -30.64 -19.30 19.39
C HIS A 250 -32.00 -19.36 20.08
N CYS A 251 -32.67 -20.52 20.12
CA CYS A 251 -33.95 -20.64 20.81
C CYS A 251 -33.86 -20.31 22.31
N PRO A 252 -32.86 -20.79 23.06
CA PRO A 252 -32.66 -20.39 24.45
C PRO A 252 -32.58 -18.86 24.64
N HIS A 253 -31.96 -18.14 23.69
CA HIS A 253 -31.77 -16.69 23.76
C HIS A 253 -33.08 -15.91 23.74
N ILE A 254 -34.06 -16.38 22.95
CA ILE A 254 -35.37 -15.74 22.84
C ILE A 254 -36.39 -16.24 23.86
N GLY A 255 -36.03 -17.26 24.66
CA GLY A 255 -36.88 -17.88 25.66
C GLY A 255 -36.88 -17.17 27.03
N PRO A 256 -37.61 -17.71 28.03
CA PRO A 256 -37.68 -17.15 29.37
C PRO A 256 -36.33 -17.09 30.09
N THR A 257 -35.43 -18.04 29.80
CA THR A 257 -34.11 -18.11 30.43
C THR A 257 -33.11 -17.12 29.85
N GLY A 258 -33.33 -16.65 28.61
CA GLY A 258 -32.39 -15.80 27.87
C GLY A 258 -31.11 -16.50 27.42
N GLY A 259 -30.96 -17.80 27.69
CA GLY A 259 -29.76 -18.58 27.42
C GLY A 259 -28.52 -17.97 28.08
N ASP A 260 -27.47 -17.74 27.30
CA ASP A 260 -26.23 -17.05 27.71
C ASP A 260 -26.11 -15.63 27.12
N MET A 261 -27.06 -15.23 26.26
CA MET A 261 -27.03 -13.94 25.56
C MET A 261 -27.89 -12.89 26.27
N CYS A 262 -29.18 -13.16 26.44
CA CYS A 262 -30.18 -12.22 26.98
C CYS A 262 -30.37 -12.38 28.48
N ILE A 263 -29.30 -12.15 29.24
CA ILE A 263 -29.25 -12.31 30.70
C ILE A 263 -28.95 -10.99 31.40
N ALA A 264 -29.26 -10.90 32.69
CA ALA A 264 -28.85 -9.75 33.49
C ALA A 264 -27.32 -9.71 33.60
N ARG A 265 -26.72 -8.56 33.28
CA ARG A 265 -25.27 -8.35 33.35
C ARG A 265 -24.92 -7.27 34.36
N ASP A 266 -23.81 -7.46 35.05
CA ASP A 266 -23.25 -6.42 35.92
C ASP A 266 -22.43 -5.42 35.09
N TYR A 267 -22.65 -4.14 35.34
CA TYR A 267 -21.99 -3.05 34.59
C TYR A 267 -20.47 -3.05 34.80
N VAL A 268 -20.00 -3.27 36.03
CA VAL A 268 -18.57 -3.25 36.35
C VAL A 268 -17.90 -4.43 35.67
N GLN A 269 -18.47 -5.63 35.80
CA GLN A 269 -17.96 -6.82 35.14
C GLN A 269 -17.91 -6.65 33.61
N LEU A 270 -18.98 -6.16 33.00
CA LEU A 270 -19.04 -5.94 31.55
C LEU A 270 -17.98 -4.94 31.06
N THR A 271 -17.70 -3.91 31.87
CA THR A 271 -16.73 -2.85 31.53
C THR A 271 -15.29 -3.31 31.72
N GLU A 272 -15.01 -4.09 32.77
CA GLU A 272 -13.66 -4.57 33.09
C GLU A 272 -13.24 -5.79 32.27
N ASP A 273 -14.20 -6.53 31.69
CA ASP A 273 -13.91 -7.73 30.91
C ASP A 273 -13.21 -7.39 29.57
N MET A 274 -12.06 -8.03 29.35
CA MET A 274 -11.31 -7.97 28.09
C MET A 274 -11.44 -9.32 27.38
N PRO A 275 -12.43 -9.49 26.47
CA PRO A 275 -12.73 -10.80 25.92
C PRO A 275 -11.75 -11.27 24.83
N PHE A 276 -10.89 -10.38 24.33
CA PHE A 276 -10.06 -10.64 23.16
C PHE A 276 -8.85 -11.53 23.49
N ASN A 277 -8.63 -12.56 22.66
CA ASN A 277 -7.44 -13.41 22.75
C ASN A 277 -6.13 -12.65 22.50
N ALA A 278 -6.20 -11.53 21.78
CA ALA A 278 -5.10 -10.59 21.55
C ALA A 278 -5.57 -9.16 21.84
N THR A 279 -4.71 -8.35 22.45
CA THR A 279 -5.01 -6.95 22.71
C THR A 279 -5.13 -6.19 21.37
N LEU A 280 -6.11 -5.29 21.26
CA LEU A 280 -6.25 -4.38 20.11
C LEU A 280 -5.26 -3.21 20.18
N ILE A 281 -4.11 -3.44 20.82
CA ILE A 281 -3.06 -2.46 20.99
C ILE A 281 -2.05 -2.65 19.86
N ALA A 282 -1.82 -1.57 19.13
CA ALA A 282 -0.97 -1.58 17.96
C ALA A 282 0.46 -1.16 18.36
N TYR A 283 1.27 -2.12 18.82
CA TYR A 283 2.72 -1.93 19.07
C TYR A 283 3.63 -2.55 18.00
N ASN A 284 3.05 -3.02 16.89
CA ASN A 284 3.68 -3.62 15.71
C ASN A 284 4.78 -4.68 15.98
N ALA A 285 4.30 -5.91 16.21
CA ALA A 285 4.69 -7.13 15.49
C ALA A 285 6.10 -7.72 15.66
N SER A 286 6.49 -8.01 16.91
CA SER A 286 7.39 -9.16 17.16
C SER A 286 7.23 -9.85 18.51
N TYR A 287 6.46 -9.27 19.43
CA TYR A 287 6.32 -9.80 20.79
C TYR A 287 4.85 -10.04 21.13
N ASN A 288 4.51 -11.28 21.46
CA ASN A 288 3.24 -11.61 22.11
C ASN A 288 3.36 -11.47 23.64
N ALA A 289 2.26 -11.67 24.38
CA ALA A 289 2.26 -11.61 25.84
C ALA A 289 3.26 -12.58 26.51
N LEU A 290 3.65 -13.67 25.82
CA LEU A 290 4.68 -14.60 26.30
C LEU A 290 6.09 -14.04 26.14
N ASP A 291 6.36 -13.32 25.04
CA ASP A 291 7.67 -12.74 24.75
C ASP A 291 8.04 -11.60 25.70
N ILE A 292 7.04 -10.84 26.17
CA ILE A 292 7.22 -9.75 27.14
C ILE A 292 7.00 -10.17 28.60
N LYS A 293 6.66 -11.44 28.87
CA LYS A 293 6.27 -11.93 30.22
C LYS A 293 7.31 -11.65 31.31
N ASN A 294 8.59 -11.57 30.94
CA ASN A 294 9.70 -11.30 31.85
C ASN A 294 10.41 -9.96 31.58
N VAL A 295 9.83 -9.10 30.73
CA VAL A 295 10.38 -7.78 30.41
C VAL A 295 9.77 -6.77 31.39
N PRO A 296 10.59 -6.02 32.16
CA PRO A 296 10.07 -4.97 33.05
C PRO A 296 9.28 -3.89 32.29
N ASP A 297 8.23 -3.34 32.88
CA ASP A 297 7.33 -2.37 32.22
C ASP A 297 8.08 -1.19 31.56
N HIS A 298 9.06 -0.60 32.24
CA HIS A 298 9.88 0.49 31.67
C HIS A 298 10.65 0.09 30.41
N ASN A 299 11.05 -1.18 30.29
CA ASN A 299 11.68 -1.69 29.08
C ASN A 299 10.66 -2.01 28.00
N GLN A 300 9.40 -2.31 28.36
CA GLN A 300 8.33 -2.44 27.39
C GLN A 300 8.02 -1.08 26.75
N ASP A 301 7.99 0.01 27.54
CA ASP A 301 7.81 1.37 27.03
C ASP A 301 8.94 1.78 26.07
N GLU A 302 10.20 1.51 26.41
CA GLU A 302 11.33 1.75 25.51
C GLU A 302 11.28 0.88 24.24
N LEU A 303 10.85 -0.37 24.36
CA LEU A 303 10.63 -1.24 23.19
C LEU A 303 9.51 -0.71 22.30
N VAL A 304 8.48 -0.11 22.89
CA VAL A 304 7.42 0.59 22.16
C VAL A 304 7.99 1.80 21.44
N GLU A 305 8.83 2.62 22.08
CA GLU A 305 9.48 3.76 21.43
C GLU A 305 10.34 3.32 20.23
N ILE A 306 11.14 2.25 20.40
CA ILE A 306 11.95 1.68 19.31
C ILE A 306 11.07 1.10 18.19
N ALA A 307 9.99 0.38 18.54
CA ALA A 307 9.10 -0.26 17.58
C ALA A 307 8.21 0.74 16.82
N THR A 308 7.88 1.86 17.46
CA THR A 308 7.11 2.97 16.86
C THR A 308 8.00 4.02 16.20
N GLU A 309 9.32 3.85 16.23
CA GLU A 309 10.25 4.71 15.51
C GLU A 309 10.01 4.56 13.99
N ILE A 310 9.41 5.59 13.39
CA ILE A 310 9.24 5.64 11.94
C ILE A 310 10.63 5.80 11.31
N VAL A 311 11.12 4.73 10.68
CA VAL A 311 12.38 4.76 9.92
C VAL A 311 12.14 5.54 8.62
N TYR A 312 12.55 6.81 8.62
CA TYR A 312 12.58 7.63 7.42
C TYR A 312 13.85 7.33 6.61
N MET A 313 13.87 7.80 5.36
CA MET A 313 15.09 7.73 4.52
C MET A 313 16.29 8.48 5.15
N THR A 314 16.02 9.37 6.10
CA THR A 314 17.00 10.15 6.87
C THR A 314 17.42 9.47 8.18
N THR A 315 16.66 8.48 8.66
CA THR A 315 17.00 7.72 9.86
C THR A 315 18.23 6.87 9.56
N VAL A 316 19.22 6.92 10.46
CA VAL A 316 20.44 6.10 10.34
C VAL A 316 20.09 4.65 10.70
N ALA A 317 19.49 3.94 9.75
CA ALA A 317 19.08 2.55 9.90
C ALA A 317 20.06 1.59 9.20
N PHE A 318 19.92 0.30 9.48
CA PHE A 318 20.66 -0.75 8.79
C PHE A 318 20.51 -0.64 7.26
N TYR A 319 21.56 -0.96 6.51
CA TYR A 319 21.51 -0.98 5.05
C TYR A 319 20.35 -1.86 4.56
N SER A 320 19.53 -1.34 3.63
CA SER A 320 18.49 -2.19 3.05
C SER A 320 19.13 -3.37 2.33
N VAL A 321 18.63 -4.58 2.60
CA VAL A 321 19.11 -5.83 1.97
C VAL A 321 19.10 -5.68 0.44
N SER A 322 18.06 -5.03 -0.10
CA SER A 322 17.92 -4.71 -1.52
C SER A 322 19.07 -3.86 -2.07
N CYS A 323 19.58 -2.89 -1.31
CA CYS A 323 20.71 -2.05 -1.73
C CYS A 323 22.00 -2.88 -1.87
N VAL A 324 22.29 -3.74 -0.87
CA VAL A 324 23.46 -4.62 -0.90
C VAL A 324 23.39 -5.59 -2.09
N ILE A 325 22.25 -6.25 -2.28
CA ILE A 325 22.04 -7.16 -3.40
C ILE A 325 22.21 -6.43 -4.73
N TYR A 326 21.64 -5.23 -4.87
CA TYR A 326 21.76 -4.45 -6.11
C TYR A 326 23.21 -4.07 -6.43
N MET A 327 23.99 -3.61 -5.44
CA MET A 327 25.41 -3.29 -5.64
C MET A 327 26.23 -4.52 -6.04
N LEU A 328 25.93 -5.69 -5.47
CA LEU A 328 26.55 -6.96 -5.87
C LEU A 328 26.19 -7.33 -7.31
N LEU A 329 24.93 -7.15 -7.72
CA LEU A 329 24.50 -7.39 -9.10
C LEU A 329 25.23 -6.49 -10.10
N LEU A 330 25.39 -5.20 -9.78
CA LEU A 330 26.17 -4.27 -10.62
C LEU A 330 27.63 -4.72 -10.74
N TYR A 331 28.25 -5.15 -9.65
CA TYR A 331 29.62 -5.69 -9.67
C TYR A 331 29.74 -6.93 -10.55
N VAL A 332 28.83 -7.90 -10.40
CA VAL A 332 28.82 -9.12 -11.23
C VAL A 332 28.61 -8.77 -12.69
N LEU A 333 27.68 -7.86 -13.01
CA LEU A 333 27.43 -7.39 -14.37
C LEU A 333 28.70 -6.76 -14.97
N ALA A 334 29.40 -5.90 -14.22
CA ALA A 334 30.66 -5.31 -14.65
C ALA A 334 31.71 -6.38 -15.01
N LYS A 335 31.81 -7.44 -14.19
CA LYS A 335 32.74 -8.55 -14.42
C LYS A 335 32.38 -9.39 -15.63
N VAL A 336 31.09 -9.61 -15.88
CA VAL A 336 30.62 -10.28 -17.09
C VAL A 336 31.00 -9.47 -18.34
N ILE A 337 30.76 -8.16 -18.34
CA ILE A 337 31.12 -7.26 -19.45
C ILE A 337 32.65 -7.25 -19.67
N GLU A 338 33.44 -7.15 -18.60
CA GLU A 338 34.92 -7.21 -18.64
C GLU A 338 35.40 -8.53 -19.28
N PHE A 339 34.79 -9.66 -18.90
CA PHE A 339 35.09 -10.97 -19.48
C PHE A 339 34.80 -11.01 -20.99
N PHE A 340 33.63 -10.53 -21.42
CA PHE A 340 33.27 -10.48 -22.83
C PHE A 340 34.22 -9.58 -23.64
N PHE A 341 34.53 -8.38 -23.13
CA PHE A 341 35.47 -7.49 -23.81
C PHE A 341 36.85 -8.11 -23.92
N TYR A 342 37.38 -8.70 -22.85
CA TYR A 342 38.67 -9.37 -22.89
C TYR A 342 38.68 -10.53 -23.90
N ARG A 343 37.58 -11.31 -23.97
CA ARG A 343 37.48 -12.47 -24.87
C ARG A 343 37.37 -12.08 -26.35
N TYR A 344 36.66 -11.00 -26.67
CA TYR A 344 36.21 -10.71 -28.05
C TYR A 344 36.75 -9.41 -28.65
N SER A 345 37.26 -8.47 -27.86
CA SER A 345 37.82 -7.20 -28.37
C SER A 345 39.34 -7.17 -28.21
N MET A 346 40.04 -7.06 -29.34
CA MET A 346 41.50 -6.86 -29.33
C MET A 346 41.85 -5.45 -28.84
N SER A 347 41.14 -4.42 -29.32
CA SER A 347 41.34 -3.02 -28.90
C SER A 347 41.18 -2.85 -27.40
N TYR A 348 40.24 -3.56 -26.77
CA TYR A 348 40.07 -3.50 -25.31
C TYR A 348 41.30 -4.00 -24.53
N ARG A 349 41.98 -5.05 -25.02
CA ARG A 349 43.15 -5.63 -24.33
C ARG A 349 44.36 -4.69 -24.36
N THR A 350 44.48 -3.86 -25.39
CA THR A 350 45.58 -2.91 -25.54
C THR A 350 45.35 -1.58 -24.82
N MET A 351 44.12 -1.33 -24.33
CA MET A 351 43.80 -0.14 -23.56
C MET A 351 44.46 -0.14 -22.17
N SER A 352 44.72 1.06 -21.65
CA SER A 352 45.04 1.24 -20.23
C SER A 352 43.89 0.76 -19.34
N ILE A 353 44.22 0.33 -18.11
CA ILE A 353 43.22 -0.12 -17.14
C ILE A 353 42.12 0.91 -16.88
N THR A 354 42.46 2.20 -16.90
CA THR A 354 41.49 3.30 -16.77
C THR A 354 40.49 3.30 -17.92
N ASN A 355 40.97 3.14 -19.16
CA ASN A 355 40.12 3.10 -20.35
C ASN A 355 39.31 1.79 -20.44
N GLN A 356 39.86 0.68 -19.94
CA GLN A 356 39.14 -0.59 -19.81
C GLN A 356 37.96 -0.48 -18.84
N ARG A 357 38.17 0.11 -17.65
CA ARG A 357 37.10 0.35 -16.67
C ARG A 357 36.05 1.29 -17.24
N ASN A 358 36.45 2.39 -17.89
CA ASN A 358 35.52 3.33 -18.53
C ASN A 358 34.69 2.67 -19.65
N SER A 359 35.27 1.76 -20.42
CA SER A 359 34.52 1.07 -21.49
C SER A 359 33.49 0.09 -20.93
N VAL A 360 33.83 -0.60 -19.83
CA VAL A 360 32.87 -1.44 -19.10
C VAL A 360 31.71 -0.61 -18.57
N THR A 361 32.02 0.54 -17.95
CA THR A 361 30.98 1.40 -17.42
C THR A 361 30.07 1.97 -18.51
N TYR A 362 30.57 2.34 -19.69
CA TYR A 362 29.69 2.79 -20.79
C TYR A 362 28.65 1.74 -21.20
N VAL A 363 28.98 0.45 -21.15
CA VAL A 363 28.02 -0.62 -21.41
C VAL A 363 27.03 -0.76 -20.25
N MET A 364 27.51 -0.68 -19.01
CA MET A 364 26.62 -0.70 -17.83
C MET A 364 25.64 0.47 -17.86
N ASP A 365 26.15 1.68 -18.12
CA ASP A 365 25.37 2.90 -18.28
C ASP A 365 24.31 2.69 -19.35
N LEU A 366 24.67 2.16 -20.52
CA LEU A 366 23.71 1.88 -21.58
C LEU A 366 22.62 0.89 -21.13
N LEU A 367 22.98 -0.26 -20.57
CA LEU A 367 22.03 -1.30 -20.16
C LEU A 367 21.07 -0.82 -19.06
N VAL A 368 21.64 -0.22 -18.00
CA VAL A 368 20.87 0.21 -16.84
C VAL A 368 20.02 1.43 -17.17
N THR A 369 20.56 2.43 -17.90
CA THR A 369 19.78 3.63 -18.26
C THR A 369 18.71 3.34 -19.32
N ILE A 370 18.90 2.38 -20.23
CA ILE A 370 17.82 1.93 -21.14
C ILE A 370 16.68 1.28 -20.34
N THR A 371 17.03 0.41 -19.40
CA THR A 371 16.04 -0.24 -18.53
C THR A 371 15.29 0.81 -17.72
N ALA A 372 16.01 1.73 -17.09
CA ALA A 372 15.45 2.85 -16.34
C ALA A 372 14.54 3.73 -17.22
N LEU A 373 14.97 4.07 -18.45
CA LEU A 373 14.16 4.84 -19.40
C LEU A 373 12.85 4.10 -19.77
N ALA A 374 12.90 2.79 -20.00
CA ALA A 374 11.71 2.01 -20.31
C ALA A 374 10.70 2.02 -19.15
N LEU A 375 11.17 1.82 -17.92
CA LEU A 375 10.34 1.90 -16.71
C LEU A 375 9.74 3.30 -16.52
N GLN A 376 10.55 4.33 -16.79
CA GLN A 376 10.15 5.72 -16.73
C GLN A 376 9.06 6.06 -17.75
N LEU A 377 9.21 5.62 -19.01
CA LEU A 377 8.16 5.80 -20.02
C LEU A 377 6.84 5.14 -19.61
N VAL A 378 6.88 4.00 -18.92
CA VAL A 378 5.69 3.36 -18.33
C VAL A 378 5.10 4.18 -17.18
N SER A 379 5.92 4.86 -16.37
CA SER A 379 5.45 5.74 -15.29
C SER A 379 5.03 7.14 -15.74
N SER A 380 5.34 7.56 -16.97
CA SER A 380 5.00 8.88 -17.53
C SER A 380 3.53 9.36 -17.40
N PRO A 381 2.49 8.50 -17.27
CA PRO A 381 1.15 8.97 -16.94
C PRO A 381 1.04 9.81 -15.65
N VAL A 382 2.01 9.70 -14.72
CA VAL A 382 2.07 10.55 -13.51
C VAL A 382 2.17 12.04 -13.85
N LEU A 383 2.74 12.39 -15.01
CA LEU A 383 2.84 13.78 -15.50
C LEU A 383 1.47 14.38 -15.84
N ASN A 384 0.47 13.53 -16.09
CA ASN A 384 -0.92 13.91 -16.37
C ASN A 384 -1.84 13.64 -15.17
N ASN A 385 -1.31 13.69 -13.94
CA ASN A 385 -2.04 13.43 -12.70
C ASN A 385 -2.67 12.04 -12.61
N ARG A 386 -2.15 11.05 -13.34
CA ARG A 386 -2.60 9.65 -13.26
C ARG A 386 -1.65 8.85 -12.37
N TYR A 387 -1.87 8.95 -11.06
CA TYR A 387 -1.06 8.25 -10.06
C TYR A 387 -1.61 6.84 -9.84
N THR A 388 -0.80 5.83 -10.19
CA THR A 388 -1.12 4.42 -9.92
C THR A 388 -0.02 3.79 -9.07
N PHE A 389 -0.35 2.75 -8.31
CA PHE A 389 0.64 2.01 -7.51
C PHE A 389 1.78 1.48 -8.39
N ALA A 390 1.43 0.91 -9.56
CA ALA A 390 2.41 0.41 -10.52
C ALA A 390 3.33 1.53 -11.03
N ALA A 391 2.78 2.67 -11.49
CA ALA A 391 3.59 3.79 -11.97
C ALA A 391 4.52 4.35 -10.88
N SER A 392 4.04 4.45 -9.63
CA SER A 392 4.85 4.84 -8.48
C SER A 392 6.00 3.86 -8.21
N GLY A 393 5.70 2.56 -8.26
CA GLY A 393 6.68 1.51 -8.10
C GLY A 393 7.77 1.58 -9.17
N MET A 394 7.38 1.71 -10.45
CA MET A 394 8.33 1.82 -11.56
C MET A 394 9.24 3.05 -11.40
N LEU A 395 8.68 4.20 -11.03
CA LEU A 395 9.46 5.42 -10.81
C LEU A 395 10.48 5.26 -9.67
N LYS A 396 10.09 4.63 -8.55
CA LYS A 396 11.01 4.33 -7.44
C LYS A 396 12.12 3.36 -7.86
N VAL A 397 11.79 2.35 -8.67
CA VAL A 397 12.80 1.43 -9.23
C VAL A 397 13.74 2.18 -10.17
N THR A 398 13.25 3.05 -11.05
CA THR A 398 14.07 3.91 -11.91
C THR A 398 15.04 4.76 -11.08
N ALA A 399 14.55 5.42 -10.03
CA ALA A 399 15.38 6.21 -9.12
C ALA A 399 16.49 5.38 -8.45
N LEU A 400 16.15 4.17 -7.98
CA LEU A 400 17.10 3.24 -7.38
C LEU A 400 18.16 2.78 -8.40
N LEU A 401 17.74 2.43 -9.61
CA LEU A 401 18.63 1.96 -10.68
C LEU A 401 19.70 3.03 -11.00
N ILE A 402 19.28 4.27 -11.21
CA ILE A 402 20.18 5.39 -11.53
C ILE A 402 21.09 5.72 -10.35
N SER A 403 20.55 5.78 -9.13
CA SER A 403 21.33 6.11 -7.94
C SER A 403 22.42 5.07 -7.67
N GLY A 404 22.07 3.77 -7.70
CA GLY A 404 23.06 2.72 -7.49
C GLY A 404 24.07 2.60 -8.62
N LEU A 405 23.66 2.85 -9.88
CA LEU A 405 24.61 2.93 -11.00
C LEU A 405 25.65 4.04 -10.76
N TYR A 406 25.21 5.24 -10.38
CA TYR A 406 26.13 6.37 -10.15
C TYR A 406 27.05 6.14 -8.95
N ILE A 407 26.55 5.56 -7.86
CA ILE A 407 27.39 5.15 -6.71
C ILE A 407 28.42 4.09 -7.14
N PHE A 408 27.98 3.11 -7.94
CA PHE A 408 28.87 2.09 -8.48
C PHE A 408 29.95 2.71 -9.38
N GLU A 409 29.59 3.64 -10.26
CA GLU A 409 30.54 4.35 -11.12
C GLU A 409 31.63 5.08 -10.32
N LEU A 410 31.22 5.78 -9.25
CA LEU A 410 32.12 6.55 -8.38
C LEU A 410 33.17 5.67 -7.69
N THR A 411 32.83 4.41 -7.43
CA THR A 411 33.72 3.44 -6.75
C THR A 411 34.48 2.55 -7.73
N TYR A 412 33.92 2.27 -8.90
CA TYR A 412 34.48 1.36 -9.89
C TYR A 412 35.45 2.06 -10.87
N ARG A 413 35.21 3.32 -11.23
CA ARG A 413 36.11 4.07 -12.11
C ARG A 413 37.35 4.55 -11.34
N ILE A 414 38.53 4.35 -11.93
CA ILE A 414 39.82 4.73 -11.31
C ILE A 414 39.99 6.26 -11.22
N SER A 415 39.51 6.98 -12.23
CA SER A 415 39.59 8.43 -12.29
C SER A 415 38.36 9.01 -12.96
N MET A 416 37.75 10.02 -12.35
CA MET A 416 36.60 10.73 -12.88
C MET A 416 36.90 12.23 -12.96
N ARG A 417 36.45 12.89 -14.03
CA ARG A 417 36.60 14.35 -14.16
C ARG A 417 35.58 15.05 -13.26
N TRP A 418 35.98 16.19 -12.69
CA TRP A 418 35.13 16.99 -11.80
C TRP A 418 33.70 17.20 -12.30
N PRO A 419 33.44 17.60 -13.57
CA PRO A 419 32.07 17.83 -14.02
C PRO A 419 31.18 16.57 -13.98
N LEU A 420 31.76 15.40 -14.28
CA LEU A 420 31.02 14.13 -14.22
C LEU A 420 30.76 13.71 -12.77
N MET A 421 31.73 13.92 -11.89
CA MET A 421 31.55 13.66 -10.46
C MET A 421 30.47 14.57 -9.86
N THR A 422 30.50 15.88 -10.17
CA THR A 422 29.47 16.84 -9.76
C THR A 422 28.09 16.43 -10.27
N HIS A 423 27.98 16.00 -11.53
CA HIS A 423 26.73 15.49 -12.11
C HIS A 423 26.17 14.31 -11.29
N HIS A 424 27.01 13.33 -10.95
CA HIS A 424 26.59 12.16 -10.19
C HIS A 424 26.11 12.54 -8.78
N PHE A 425 26.90 13.34 -8.06
CA PHE A 425 26.52 13.81 -6.71
C PHE A 425 25.23 14.63 -6.72
N CYS A 426 25.11 15.60 -7.62
CA CYS A 426 23.90 16.42 -7.73
C CYS A 426 22.67 15.59 -8.09
N THR A 427 22.81 14.61 -8.99
CA THR A 427 21.69 13.72 -9.38
C THR A 427 21.25 12.85 -8.22
N ILE A 428 22.19 12.18 -7.53
CA ILE A 428 21.87 11.34 -6.36
C ILE A 428 21.22 12.18 -5.26
N PHE A 429 21.80 13.35 -4.98
CA PHE A 429 21.26 14.26 -3.96
C PHE A 429 19.85 14.74 -4.32
N ALA A 430 19.58 15.09 -5.57
CA ALA A 430 18.25 15.47 -6.03
C ALA A 430 17.22 14.33 -5.88
N ILE A 431 17.60 13.10 -6.24
CA ILE A 431 16.75 11.91 -6.06
C ILE A 431 16.42 11.71 -4.58
N VAL A 432 17.43 11.72 -3.70
CA VAL A 432 17.24 11.55 -2.26
C VAL A 432 16.36 12.66 -1.69
N LEU A 433 16.61 13.93 -2.06
CA LEU A 433 15.82 15.06 -1.62
C LEU A 433 14.33 14.91 -2.03
N LEU A 434 14.06 14.60 -3.30
CA LEU A 434 12.68 14.44 -3.80
C LEU A 434 11.96 13.26 -3.14
N LEU A 435 12.63 12.13 -2.96
CA LEU A 435 12.05 10.97 -2.27
C LEU A 435 11.79 11.25 -0.79
N SER A 436 12.72 11.92 -0.11
CA SER A 436 12.55 12.34 1.28
C SER A 436 11.35 13.28 1.42
N VAL A 437 11.27 14.36 0.62
CA VAL A 437 10.13 15.29 0.71
C VAL A 437 8.82 14.62 0.33
N LEU A 438 8.82 13.71 -0.65
CA LEU A 438 7.64 12.89 -0.98
C LEU A 438 7.22 12.01 0.21
N SER A 439 8.16 11.45 0.97
CA SER A 439 7.86 10.61 2.12
C SER A 439 7.19 11.38 3.27
N TYR A 440 7.61 12.63 3.49
CA TYR A 440 7.10 13.50 4.54
C TYR A 440 5.79 14.21 4.14
N THR A 441 5.76 14.85 2.98
CA THR A 441 4.62 15.67 2.55
C THR A 441 3.51 14.85 1.90
N ARG A 442 3.84 13.66 1.39
CA ARG A 442 2.95 12.80 0.58
C ARG A 442 2.34 13.52 -0.63
N HIS A 443 2.94 14.64 -1.07
CA HIS A 443 2.39 15.43 -2.16
C HIS A 443 2.62 14.76 -3.52
N PRO A 444 1.57 14.42 -4.29
CA PRO A 444 1.69 13.58 -5.48
C PRO A 444 2.46 14.26 -6.63
N ALA A 445 2.42 15.60 -6.74
CA ALA A 445 3.16 16.32 -7.79
C ALA A 445 4.69 16.17 -7.67
N LEU A 446 5.23 15.81 -6.51
CA LEU A 446 6.65 15.51 -6.36
C LEU A 446 7.08 14.28 -7.16
N MET A 447 6.15 13.33 -7.39
CA MET A 447 6.40 12.21 -8.30
C MET A 447 6.54 12.70 -9.74
N GLY A 448 5.71 13.64 -10.18
CA GLY A 448 5.83 14.26 -11.50
C GLY A 448 7.15 15.01 -11.66
N ALA A 449 7.58 15.78 -10.65
CA ALA A 449 8.87 16.45 -10.67
C ALA A 449 10.04 15.45 -10.72
N GLY A 450 10.00 14.37 -9.93
CA GLY A 450 10.99 13.30 -9.97
C GLY A 450 11.05 12.58 -11.32
N GLU A 451 9.89 12.31 -11.92
CA GLU A 451 9.77 11.73 -13.26
C GLU A 451 10.41 12.66 -14.32
N ILE A 452 10.15 13.96 -14.31
CA ILE A 452 10.79 14.90 -15.26
C ILE A 452 12.30 14.96 -15.01
N TRP A 453 12.72 14.98 -13.75
CA TRP A 453 14.12 15.08 -13.36
C TRP A 453 14.93 13.88 -13.86
N LEU A 454 14.43 12.66 -13.67
CA LEU A 454 15.13 11.43 -14.06
C LEU A 454 15.38 11.35 -15.57
N PHE A 455 14.57 12.02 -16.41
CA PHE A 455 14.82 12.06 -17.85
C PHE A 455 16.16 12.74 -18.18
N GLN A 456 16.66 13.62 -17.31
CA GLN A 456 17.99 14.21 -17.51
C GLN A 456 19.12 13.18 -17.41
N ALA A 457 18.93 12.09 -16.64
CA ALA A 457 19.90 11.01 -16.48
C ALA A 457 19.66 9.84 -17.45
N THR A 458 18.41 9.59 -17.83
CA THR A 458 18.02 8.41 -18.64
C THR A 458 18.01 8.67 -20.14
N THR A 459 18.45 9.82 -20.64
CA THR A 459 18.47 10.12 -22.09
C THR A 459 19.88 10.30 -22.67
N GLU A 460 20.89 9.64 -22.11
CA GLU A 460 22.30 9.77 -22.51
C GLU A 460 22.82 8.60 -23.37
N GLN A 461 21.96 7.69 -23.82
CA GLN A 461 22.36 6.44 -24.46
C GLN A 461 23.30 6.65 -25.65
N SER A 462 23.01 7.62 -26.52
CA SER A 462 23.86 7.91 -27.68
C SER A 462 25.25 8.42 -27.29
N VAL A 463 25.39 9.07 -26.13
CA VAL A 463 26.70 9.50 -25.61
C VAL A 463 27.53 8.28 -25.25
N PHE A 464 26.95 7.32 -24.52
CA PHE A 464 27.66 6.10 -24.14
C PHE A 464 28.04 5.25 -25.35
N VAL A 465 27.15 5.12 -26.35
CA VAL A 465 27.46 4.43 -27.61
C VAL A 465 28.60 5.13 -28.36
N GLY A 466 28.55 6.45 -28.53
CA GLY A 466 29.59 7.20 -29.23
C GLY A 466 30.95 7.11 -28.53
N LEU A 467 30.98 7.23 -27.21
CA LEU A 467 32.21 7.09 -26.42
C LEU A 467 32.76 5.66 -26.46
N LEU A 468 31.91 4.65 -26.43
CA LEU A 468 32.31 3.25 -26.56
C LEU A 468 32.91 2.96 -27.94
N MET A 469 32.26 3.41 -29.01
CA MET A 469 32.77 3.30 -30.37
C MET A 469 34.13 4.00 -30.54
N TYR A 470 34.28 5.18 -29.93
CA TYR A 470 35.55 5.91 -29.92
C TYR A 470 36.66 5.14 -29.21
N ARG A 471 36.35 4.47 -28.09
CA ARG A 471 37.35 3.68 -27.36
C ARG A 471 37.72 2.40 -28.09
N LEU A 472 36.75 1.67 -28.61
CA LEU A 472 36.96 0.37 -29.27
C LEU A 472 37.51 0.50 -30.70
N ASP A 473 37.93 1.70 -31.12
CA ASP A 473 38.46 1.99 -32.47
C ASP A 473 37.51 1.55 -33.60
N TYR A 474 36.20 1.78 -33.43
CA TYR A 474 35.23 1.56 -34.50
C TYR A 474 35.44 2.57 -35.64
N SER A 475 34.90 2.26 -36.82
CA SER A 475 35.02 3.07 -38.05
C SER A 475 34.92 4.58 -37.78
N PRO A 476 35.96 5.40 -38.09
CA PRO A 476 36.02 6.83 -37.75
C PRO A 476 34.81 7.65 -38.23
N ARG A 477 34.28 7.33 -39.41
CA ARG A 477 33.06 7.98 -39.97
C ARG A 477 31.86 7.82 -39.04
N TRP A 478 31.54 6.58 -38.70
CA TRP A 478 30.43 6.24 -37.82
C TRP A 478 30.62 6.81 -36.42
N THR A 479 31.83 6.67 -35.85
CA THR A 479 32.18 7.21 -34.54
C THR A 479 31.97 8.74 -34.50
N ARG A 480 32.44 9.46 -35.51
CA ARG A 480 32.24 10.92 -35.64
C ARG A 480 30.75 11.28 -35.66
N ASP A 481 29.98 10.62 -36.51
CA ASP A 481 28.58 10.96 -36.73
C ASP A 481 27.73 10.70 -35.48
N VAL A 482 27.97 9.57 -34.79
CA VAL A 482 27.32 9.24 -33.52
C VAL A 482 27.72 10.25 -32.43
N LEU A 483 28.98 10.66 -32.33
CA LEU A 483 29.41 11.66 -31.35
C LEU A 483 28.78 13.04 -31.61
N TYR A 484 28.65 13.47 -32.87
CA TYR A 484 27.94 14.72 -33.18
C TYR A 484 26.46 14.64 -32.81
N LEU A 485 25.79 13.54 -33.17
CA LEU A 485 24.40 13.30 -32.80
C LEU A 485 24.23 13.31 -31.28
N ALA A 486 25.08 12.58 -30.57
CA ALA A 486 25.04 12.46 -29.11
C ALA A 486 25.22 13.80 -28.40
N ALA A 487 26.15 14.64 -28.88
CA ALA A 487 26.36 15.98 -28.33
C ALA A 487 25.12 16.86 -28.48
N ILE A 488 24.49 16.85 -29.67
CA ILE A 488 23.29 17.64 -29.95
C ILE A 488 22.09 17.11 -29.15
N GLN A 489 21.82 15.82 -29.26
CA GLN A 489 20.67 15.18 -28.61
C GLN A 489 20.73 15.36 -27.09
N SER A 490 21.88 15.10 -26.47
CA SER A 490 22.02 15.26 -25.02
C SER A 490 21.86 16.72 -24.59
N PHE A 491 22.30 17.69 -25.39
CA PHE A 491 22.11 19.11 -25.09
C PHE A 491 20.62 19.50 -25.14
N ILE A 492 19.93 19.14 -26.23
CA ILE A 492 18.52 19.50 -26.44
C ILE A 492 17.63 18.85 -25.38
N PHE A 493 17.77 17.55 -25.14
CA PHE A 493 16.87 16.84 -24.22
C PHE A 493 17.05 17.33 -22.79
N LYS A 494 18.30 17.49 -22.34
CA LYS A 494 18.54 17.96 -20.97
C LYS A 494 18.10 19.40 -20.75
N LEU A 495 18.30 20.29 -21.72
CA LEU A 495 17.77 21.64 -21.66
C LEU A 495 16.22 21.63 -21.62
N GLY A 496 15.60 20.80 -22.47
CA GLY A 496 14.16 20.63 -22.53
C GLY A 496 13.57 20.14 -21.20
N PHE A 497 14.13 19.09 -20.61
CA PHE A 497 13.66 18.55 -19.33
C PHE A 497 13.96 19.47 -18.15
N ALA A 498 15.07 20.21 -18.16
CA ALA A 498 15.34 21.23 -17.14
C ALA A 498 14.32 22.38 -17.22
N ALA A 499 14.02 22.87 -18.42
CA ALA A 499 13.00 23.89 -18.61
C ALA A 499 11.60 23.37 -18.23
N TYR A 500 11.26 22.14 -18.62
CA TYR A 500 10.00 21.52 -18.27
C TYR A 500 9.84 21.36 -16.75
N LEU A 501 10.89 20.92 -16.07
CA LEU A 501 10.90 20.78 -14.62
C LEU A 501 10.65 22.13 -13.92
N LEU A 502 11.32 23.20 -14.34
CA LEU A 502 11.11 24.53 -13.78
C LEU A 502 9.68 25.03 -14.02
N GLY A 503 9.13 24.79 -15.22
CA GLY A 503 7.74 25.10 -15.53
C GLY A 503 6.75 24.29 -14.68
N PHE A 504 7.00 22.99 -14.52
CA PHE A 504 6.20 22.09 -13.70
C PHE A 504 6.24 22.50 -12.22
N TRP A 505 7.43 22.81 -11.70
CA TRP A 505 7.61 23.34 -10.34
C TRP A 505 6.83 24.66 -10.16
N ALA A 506 6.93 25.60 -11.10
CA ALA A 506 6.22 26.87 -11.03
C ALA A 506 4.69 26.70 -11.00
N GLN A 507 4.17 25.69 -11.71
CA GLN A 507 2.73 25.43 -11.78
C GLN A 507 2.20 24.62 -10.60
N HIS A 508 2.95 23.64 -10.13
CA HIS A 508 2.44 22.60 -9.22
C HIS A 508 3.11 22.56 -7.85
N LEU A 509 4.29 23.18 -7.68
CA LEU A 509 5.08 23.10 -6.44
C LEU A 509 5.33 24.45 -5.75
N VAL A 510 5.34 25.57 -6.47
CA VAL A 510 5.53 26.93 -5.89
C VAL A 510 4.45 27.33 -4.89
N GLN A 511 3.30 26.66 -4.91
CA GLN A 511 2.17 26.99 -4.04
C GLN A 511 2.35 26.48 -2.59
N PHE A 512 3.39 25.69 -2.31
CA PHE A 512 3.69 25.19 -0.97
C PHE A 512 4.58 26.18 -0.19
N HIS A 513 4.08 26.69 0.93
CA HIS A 513 4.68 27.80 1.68
C HIS A 513 5.25 27.38 3.06
N SER A 514 5.48 26.09 3.31
CA SER A 514 6.19 25.68 4.54
C SER A 514 7.69 26.01 4.44
N SER A 515 8.38 26.06 5.57
CA SER A 515 9.85 26.24 5.61
C SER A 515 10.57 25.18 4.76
N ASP A 516 10.03 23.97 4.73
CA ASP A 516 10.61 22.81 4.07
C ASP A 516 10.43 22.91 2.54
N ASP A 517 9.31 23.50 2.09
CA ASP A 517 9.03 23.74 0.67
C ASP A 517 9.92 24.84 0.08
N ILE A 518 10.24 25.86 0.89
CA ILE A 518 11.18 26.91 0.51
C ILE A 518 12.58 26.30 0.33
N ALA A 519 13.02 25.47 1.28
CA ALA A 519 14.30 24.79 1.19
C ALA A 519 14.36 23.87 -0.05
N LEU A 520 13.32 23.08 -0.31
CA LEU A 520 13.22 22.25 -1.51
C LEU A 520 13.31 23.10 -2.77
N SER A 521 12.56 24.21 -2.84
CA SER A 521 12.52 25.08 -4.01
C SER A 521 13.88 25.70 -4.32
N VAL A 522 14.59 26.21 -3.30
CA VAL A 522 15.94 26.75 -3.46
C VAL A 522 16.90 25.65 -3.95
N LEU A 523 16.87 24.48 -3.32
CA LEU A 523 17.74 23.36 -3.69
C LEU A 523 17.44 22.86 -5.11
N LEU A 524 16.17 22.75 -5.50
CA LEU A 524 15.74 22.31 -6.82
C LEU A 524 16.32 23.23 -7.91
N VAL A 525 16.20 24.54 -7.75
CA VAL A 525 16.74 25.52 -8.70
C VAL A 525 18.26 25.47 -8.75
N VAL A 526 18.93 25.44 -7.59
CA VAL A 526 20.40 25.37 -7.50
C VAL A 526 20.93 24.11 -8.19
N LEU A 527 20.35 22.95 -7.89
CA LEU A 527 20.73 21.67 -8.49
C LEU A 527 20.45 21.66 -10.00
N THR A 528 19.35 22.24 -10.46
CA THR A 528 19.02 22.34 -11.88
C THR A 528 20.08 23.16 -12.62
N VAL A 529 20.50 24.29 -12.05
CA VAL A 529 21.55 25.15 -12.64
C VAL A 529 22.91 24.43 -12.66
N LEU A 530 23.29 23.79 -11.56
CA LEU A 530 24.55 23.04 -11.47
C LEU A 530 24.59 21.88 -12.46
N LEU A 531 23.53 21.07 -12.51
CA LEU A 531 23.42 20.00 -13.49
C LEU A 531 23.51 20.58 -14.89
N MET A 532 22.78 21.65 -15.21
CA MET A 532 22.84 22.24 -16.54
C MET A 532 24.23 22.71 -16.94
N ALA A 533 24.99 23.33 -16.03
CA ALA A 533 26.37 23.70 -16.29
C ALA A 533 27.24 22.48 -16.65
N THR A 534 27.09 21.37 -15.91
CA THR A 534 27.81 20.12 -16.21
C THR A 534 27.39 19.53 -17.57
N GLN A 535 26.14 19.71 -18.00
CA GLN A 535 25.66 19.22 -19.29
C GLN A 535 26.19 20.01 -20.48
N VAL A 536 26.19 21.34 -20.38
CA VAL A 536 26.77 22.20 -21.40
C VAL A 536 28.23 21.83 -21.62
N TYR A 537 28.97 21.62 -20.52
CA TYR A 537 30.34 21.16 -20.58
C TYR A 537 30.46 19.76 -21.22
N GLY A 538 29.63 18.81 -20.80
CA GLY A 538 29.63 17.43 -21.32
C GLY A 538 29.36 17.37 -22.82
N ALA A 539 28.31 18.05 -23.30
CA ALA A 539 27.99 18.14 -24.72
C ALA A 539 29.12 18.80 -25.52
N GLY A 540 29.71 19.87 -24.99
CA GLY A 540 30.89 20.52 -25.60
C GLY A 540 32.10 19.59 -25.69
N ALA A 541 32.34 18.76 -24.67
CA ALA A 541 33.43 17.78 -24.67
C ALA A 541 33.22 16.67 -25.71
N VAL A 542 32.01 16.12 -25.82
CA VAL A 542 31.64 15.11 -26.82
C VAL A 542 31.76 15.69 -28.24
N TRP A 543 31.29 16.92 -28.45
CA TRP A 543 31.45 17.64 -29.71
C TRP A 543 32.92 17.86 -30.08
N GLY A 544 33.74 18.27 -29.10
CA GLY A 544 35.18 18.42 -29.29
C GLY A 544 35.86 17.12 -29.72
N LEU A 545 35.43 15.99 -29.16
CA LEU A 545 35.90 14.66 -29.55
C LEU A 545 35.51 14.32 -31.00
N ALA A 546 34.26 14.57 -31.39
CA ALA A 546 33.80 14.39 -32.77
C ALA A 546 34.64 15.20 -33.77
N LYS A 547 34.94 16.46 -33.42
CA LYS A 547 35.81 17.33 -34.24
C LYS A 547 37.24 16.80 -34.34
N LYS A 548 37.78 16.21 -33.26
CA LYS A 548 39.11 15.58 -33.27
C LYS A 548 39.14 14.39 -34.23
N VAL A 549 38.15 13.49 -34.17
CA VAL A 549 38.01 12.36 -35.11
C VAL A 549 37.88 12.85 -36.55
N ASN A 550 37.07 13.90 -36.79
CA ASN A 550 36.91 14.47 -38.12
C ASN A 550 38.20 15.06 -38.70
N ARG A 551 39.06 15.66 -37.88
CA ARG A 551 40.38 16.17 -38.33
C ARG A 551 41.30 15.04 -38.77
N PHE A 552 41.42 13.99 -37.96
CA PHE A 552 42.21 12.81 -38.32
C PHE A 552 41.77 12.14 -39.61
N MET A 553 40.48 12.20 -39.94
CA MET A 553 39.97 11.68 -41.21
C MET A 553 40.33 12.54 -42.43
N ASN A 554 40.60 13.83 -42.23
CA ASN A 554 40.82 14.81 -43.30
C ASN A 554 42.29 15.22 -43.46
N ASP A 555 43.15 14.94 -42.47
CA ASP A 555 44.59 15.16 -42.62
C ASP A 555 45.17 14.13 -43.60
N PRO A 556 45.80 14.57 -44.71
CA PRO A 556 46.42 13.65 -45.66
C PRO A 556 47.56 12.90 -44.98
N LEU A 557 47.53 11.56 -45.08
CA LEU A 557 48.65 10.72 -44.67
C LEU A 557 49.95 11.29 -45.28
N PRO A 558 51.04 11.42 -44.52
CA PRO A 558 52.33 11.77 -45.10
C PRO A 558 52.64 10.76 -46.21
N SER A 559 52.92 11.27 -47.41
CA SER A 559 53.26 10.46 -48.58
C SER A 559 54.39 9.49 -48.20
N PRO A 560 54.25 8.17 -48.45
CA PRO A 560 55.27 7.22 -48.11
C PRO A 560 56.50 7.49 -48.97
N ALA A 561 57.54 8.07 -48.38
CA ALA A 561 58.86 8.05 -48.96
C ALA A 561 59.41 6.61 -48.85
N GLY A 562 59.19 5.83 -49.91
CA GLY A 562 60.08 4.74 -50.31
C GLY A 562 59.95 3.39 -49.59
N SER A 563 59.60 2.39 -50.41
CA SER A 563 59.89 0.95 -50.29
C SER A 563 59.04 0.08 -49.34
N ASP A 564 58.11 -0.59 -50.04
CA ASP A 564 57.88 -2.04 -50.06
C ASP A 564 56.75 -2.65 -49.24
N LYS A 565 56.08 -3.58 -49.92
CA LYS A 565 54.77 -4.14 -49.62
C LYS A 565 54.84 -5.17 -48.49
N SER A 566 54.04 -4.95 -47.44
CA SER A 566 53.24 -6.03 -46.84
C SER A 566 52.00 -5.45 -46.16
N HIS A 567 50.88 -6.15 -46.35
CA HIS A 567 49.63 -5.93 -45.63
C HIS A 567 49.91 -5.87 -44.13
N ASP A 568 49.60 -4.75 -43.47
CA ASP A 568 49.41 -4.73 -42.03
C ASP A 568 48.51 -3.59 -41.56
N THR A 569 47.60 -4.01 -40.69
CA THR A 569 46.77 -3.27 -39.73
C THR A 569 47.42 -1.96 -39.27
N LEU A 570 46.75 -0.83 -39.55
CA LEU A 570 47.13 0.50 -39.03
C LEU A 570 47.12 0.48 -37.49
N VAL A 571 48.32 0.52 -36.92
CA VAL A 571 48.54 0.58 -35.46
C VAL A 571 48.26 2.00 -34.96
N PHE A 572 47.25 2.12 -34.09
CA PHE A 572 46.78 3.34 -33.40
C PHE A 572 47.68 3.77 -32.21
N GLU A 573 49.01 3.55 -32.26
CA GLU A 573 49.89 3.73 -31.07
C GLU A 573 50.14 5.20 -30.69
N GLU A 574 49.98 6.17 -31.60
CA GLU A 574 50.24 7.58 -31.28
C GLU A 574 49.09 8.31 -30.57
N LEU A 575 47.91 7.69 -30.44
CA LEU A 575 46.74 8.35 -29.83
C LEU A 575 46.73 8.36 -28.29
N HIS A 576 47.72 7.77 -27.62
CA HIS A 576 47.74 7.58 -26.15
C HIS A 576 48.80 8.38 -25.38
N LYS A 577 49.58 9.26 -26.04
CA LYS A 577 50.63 10.04 -25.36
C LYS A 577 50.28 11.47 -24.94
N HIS A 578 49.07 11.99 -25.19
CA HIS A 578 48.65 13.32 -24.72
C HIS A 578 47.18 13.42 -24.27
#